data_AF-A0A7C1ZGT4-F1
#
_entry.id   AF-A0A7C1ZGT4-F1
#
_cell.length_a   1.000
_cell.length_b   1.000
_cell.length_c   1.000
_cell.angle_alpha   90.00
_cell.angle_beta   90.00
_cell.angle_gamma   90.00
#
_symmetry.space_group_name_H-M   'P 1'
#
loop_
_entity.id
_entity.type
_entity.pdbx_description
1 polymer ?
#
loop_
_entity_poly.entity_id
_entity_poly.type
_entity_poly.pdbx_seq_one_letter_code
_entity_poly.pdbx_strand_id
1 'polypeptide(L)'
;MLIKSGFSQKQIADYFDVDRKTIFNRIKENWPETKGNWYDARRLLLKPSLIKYVKQGYSQQEIRGFFPSPISEDGLISRSQLYNIFKDCFEGKTFDDLQKLYLGNIIDSLIEQGFTTPALITSNIKAMNTKRVWTFLVNNKLDYAISLISSYISKGFVTTIQLAEQLGVEQSSIERIIERNMRGIRTEKLELFDKPRARRLILEADNAEVLLLKLGYSESTVKTYRYKNTVDNVINTLFDGMSFAEAKLFYTNNYLGH
;
A
#
# COMPACT_ATOMS: atom_id res chain seq x y z
N MET A 1 -3.31 -34.77 -11.75
CA MET A 1 -3.06 -35.40 -10.44
C MET A 1 -1.96 -34.61 -9.76
N LEU A 2 -2.30 -33.78 -8.76
CA LEU A 2 -1.34 -32.89 -8.09
C LEU A 2 -0.56 -33.71 -7.06
N ILE A 3 0.62 -34.22 -7.44
CA ILE A 3 1.64 -34.60 -6.47
C ILE A 3 1.85 -33.36 -5.60
N LYS A 4 1.60 -33.48 -4.28
CA LYS A 4 1.79 -32.37 -3.34
C LYS A 4 3.18 -31.79 -3.59
N SER A 5 3.24 -30.49 -3.88
CA SER A 5 4.38 -29.78 -4.49
C SER A 5 5.62 -29.66 -3.59
N GLY A 6 5.75 -30.53 -2.60
CA GLY A 6 6.85 -30.59 -1.64
C GLY A 6 7.28 -32.03 -1.32
N PHE A 7 7.30 -32.96 -2.27
CA PHE A 7 7.91 -34.29 -2.06
C PHE A 7 9.33 -34.30 -2.63
N SER A 8 10.27 -34.95 -1.94
CA SER A 8 11.58 -35.33 -2.50
C SER A 8 11.41 -36.45 -3.54
N GLN A 9 12.41 -36.65 -4.40
CA GLN A 9 12.35 -37.72 -5.40
C GLN A 9 12.16 -39.12 -4.78
N LYS A 10 12.69 -39.33 -3.56
CA LYS A 10 12.45 -40.56 -2.78
C LYS A 10 10.98 -40.66 -2.35
N GLN A 11 10.43 -39.60 -1.75
CA GLN A 11 9.02 -39.59 -1.33
C GLN A 11 8.05 -39.76 -2.50
N ILE A 12 8.42 -39.30 -3.70
CA ILE A 12 7.64 -39.55 -4.92
C ILE A 12 7.71 -41.02 -5.32
N ALA A 13 8.91 -41.60 -5.33
CA ALA A 13 9.12 -43.03 -5.56
C ALA A 13 8.31 -43.88 -4.58
N ASP A 14 8.41 -43.59 -3.29
CA ASP A 14 7.67 -44.27 -2.22
C ASP A 14 6.13 -44.10 -2.39
N TYR A 15 5.66 -42.91 -2.78
CA TYR A 15 4.23 -42.63 -2.98
C TYR A 15 3.62 -43.40 -4.16
N PHE A 16 4.38 -43.58 -5.23
CA PHE A 16 3.94 -44.31 -6.42
C PHE A 16 4.33 -45.79 -6.40
N ASP A 17 4.97 -46.25 -5.32
CA ASP A 17 5.50 -47.61 -5.17
C ASP A 17 6.39 -48.04 -6.36
N VAL A 18 7.36 -47.18 -6.69
CA VAL A 18 8.33 -47.42 -7.78
C VAL A 18 9.75 -47.07 -7.36
N ASP A 19 10.74 -47.65 -8.04
CA ASP A 19 12.14 -47.31 -7.80
C ASP A 19 12.46 -45.83 -8.09
N ARG A 20 13.37 -45.26 -7.29
CA ARG A 20 13.88 -43.90 -7.51
C ARG A 20 14.50 -43.71 -8.90
N LYS A 21 15.08 -44.77 -9.47
CA LYS A 21 15.64 -44.79 -10.83
C LYS A 21 14.56 -44.61 -11.89
N THR A 22 13.37 -45.20 -11.68
CA THR A 22 12.21 -45.03 -12.56
C THR A 22 11.75 -43.58 -12.56
N ILE A 23 11.66 -42.94 -11.39
CA ILE A 23 11.35 -41.51 -11.30
C ILE A 23 12.43 -40.65 -11.98
N PHE A 24 13.72 -40.96 -11.75
CA PHE A 24 14.84 -40.24 -12.37
C PHE A 24 14.76 -40.28 -13.91
N ASN A 25 14.55 -41.46 -14.47
CA ASN A 25 14.45 -41.66 -15.92
C ASN A 25 13.24 -40.93 -16.49
N ARG A 26 12.07 -41.04 -15.85
CA ARG A 26 10.86 -40.30 -16.27
C ARG A 26 11.06 -38.78 -16.25
N ILE A 27 11.78 -38.26 -15.26
CA ILE A 27 12.11 -36.82 -15.21
C ILE A 27 13.04 -36.47 -16.39
N LYS A 28 14.07 -37.28 -16.64
CA LYS A 28 15.01 -37.06 -17.73
C LYS A 28 14.35 -37.16 -19.11
N GLU A 29 13.34 -38.02 -19.26
CA GLU A 29 12.56 -38.18 -20.49
C GLU A 29 11.66 -36.97 -20.75
N ASN A 30 10.95 -36.48 -19.73
CA ASN A 30 9.99 -35.37 -19.89
C ASN A 30 10.65 -33.98 -19.80
N TRP A 31 11.78 -33.85 -19.09
CA TRP A 31 12.55 -32.62 -18.89
C TRP A 31 14.06 -32.90 -18.99
N PRO A 32 14.59 -33.19 -20.19
CA PRO A 32 15.99 -33.58 -20.39
C PRO A 32 17.00 -32.55 -19.89
N GLU A 33 16.67 -31.27 -19.92
CA GLU A 33 17.47 -30.15 -19.42
C GLU A 33 17.77 -30.25 -17.92
N THR A 34 16.93 -30.95 -17.16
CA THR A 34 17.10 -31.15 -15.71
C THR A 34 18.05 -32.30 -15.38
N LYS A 35 18.44 -33.10 -16.38
CA LYS A 35 19.29 -34.30 -16.22
C LYS A 35 18.75 -35.27 -15.15
N GLY A 36 17.43 -35.34 -14.99
CA GLY A 36 16.77 -36.21 -13.99
C GLY A 36 16.68 -35.60 -12.58
N ASN A 37 17.11 -34.36 -12.38
CA ASN A 37 17.00 -33.67 -11.09
C ASN A 37 15.56 -33.21 -10.85
N TRP A 38 14.90 -33.83 -9.86
CA TRP A 38 13.56 -33.47 -9.46
C TRP A 38 13.40 -32.00 -9.02
N TYR A 39 14.41 -31.39 -8.38
CA TYR A 39 14.31 -30.00 -7.94
C TYR A 39 14.30 -29.03 -9.12
N ASP A 40 15.06 -29.33 -10.18
CA ASP A 40 15.07 -28.54 -11.41
C ASP A 40 13.78 -28.74 -12.21
N ALA A 41 13.28 -29.98 -12.30
CA ALA A 41 11.99 -30.27 -12.92
C ALA A 41 10.83 -29.60 -12.17
N ARG A 42 10.85 -29.64 -10.83
CA ARG A 42 9.90 -28.94 -9.98
C ARG A 42 9.94 -27.44 -10.27
N ARG A 43 11.13 -26.83 -10.38
CA ARG A 43 11.27 -25.40 -10.71
C ARG A 43 10.54 -25.06 -12.01
N LEU A 44 10.67 -25.89 -13.04
CA LEU A 44 9.98 -25.71 -14.33
C LEU A 44 8.45 -25.82 -14.19
N LEU A 45 7.97 -26.80 -13.41
CA LEU A 45 6.55 -26.98 -13.13
C LEU A 45 5.92 -25.81 -12.35
N LEU A 46 6.70 -25.12 -11.52
CA LEU A 46 6.23 -23.97 -10.75
C LEU A 46 6.15 -22.68 -11.58
N LYS A 47 6.89 -22.57 -12.70
CA LYS A 47 6.96 -21.32 -13.50
C LYS A 47 5.59 -20.80 -13.94
N PRO A 48 4.68 -21.60 -14.53
CA PRO A 48 3.38 -21.09 -15.00
C PRO A 48 2.51 -20.55 -13.87
N SER A 49 2.48 -21.24 -12.73
CA SER A 49 1.75 -20.82 -11.53
C SER A 49 2.31 -19.53 -10.97
N LEU A 50 3.64 -19.40 -10.92
CA LEU A 50 4.31 -18.18 -10.46
C LEU A 50 3.98 -17.01 -11.39
N ILE A 51 4.07 -17.18 -12.71
CA ILE A 51 3.70 -16.14 -13.69
C ILE A 51 2.23 -15.72 -13.50
N LYS A 52 1.33 -16.69 -13.35
CA LYS A 52 -0.10 -16.45 -13.10
C LYS A 52 -0.30 -15.60 -11.85
N TYR A 53 0.29 -15.96 -10.71
CA TYR A 53 0.08 -15.23 -9.46
C TYR A 53 0.68 -13.82 -9.50
N VAL A 54 1.82 -13.63 -10.16
CA VAL A 54 2.40 -12.29 -10.37
C VAL A 54 1.45 -11.43 -11.19
N LYS A 55 0.93 -11.96 -12.30
CA LYS A 55 -0.06 -11.26 -13.14
C LYS A 55 -1.38 -10.97 -12.42
N GLN A 56 -1.70 -11.70 -11.35
CA GLN A 56 -2.87 -11.48 -10.52
C GLN A 56 -2.64 -10.50 -9.36
N GLY A 57 -1.41 -9.99 -9.18
CA GLY A 57 -1.11 -8.98 -8.16
C GLY A 57 -0.71 -9.52 -6.78
N TYR A 58 -0.49 -10.84 -6.65
CA TYR A 58 -0.03 -11.42 -5.39
C TYR A 58 1.38 -10.94 -5.06
N SER A 59 1.61 -10.60 -3.79
CA SER A 59 2.94 -10.29 -3.25
C SER A 59 3.84 -11.52 -3.26
N GLN A 60 5.15 -11.32 -3.22
CA GLN A 60 6.12 -12.41 -3.17
C GLN A 60 5.89 -13.35 -1.96
N GLN A 61 5.45 -12.80 -0.83
CA GLN A 61 5.15 -13.57 0.38
C GLN A 61 3.87 -14.43 0.21
N GLU A 62 2.82 -13.89 -0.40
CA GLU A 62 1.61 -14.65 -0.71
C GLU A 62 1.92 -15.78 -1.71
N ILE A 63 2.70 -15.46 -2.75
CA ILE A 63 3.16 -16.43 -3.75
C ILE A 63 3.95 -17.57 -3.09
N ARG A 64 4.84 -17.25 -2.14
CA ARG A 64 5.59 -18.24 -1.37
C ARG A 64 4.68 -19.20 -0.62
N GLY A 65 3.57 -18.70 -0.07
CA GLY A 65 2.58 -19.50 0.66
C GLY A 65 1.91 -20.58 -0.18
N PHE A 66 1.94 -20.47 -1.51
CA PHE A 66 1.37 -21.49 -2.41
C PHE A 66 2.34 -22.64 -2.74
N PHE A 67 3.60 -22.55 -2.29
CA PHE A 67 4.66 -23.49 -2.67
C PHE A 67 5.27 -24.18 -1.43
N PRO A 68 4.66 -25.28 -0.94
CA PRO A 68 5.18 -26.04 0.18
C PRO A 68 6.53 -26.69 -0.11
N SER A 69 7.37 -26.87 0.90
CA SER A 69 8.69 -27.49 0.80
C SER A 69 8.93 -28.40 2.02
N PRO A 70 9.40 -29.65 1.82
CA PRO A 70 9.58 -30.62 2.91
C PRO A 70 10.90 -30.43 3.67
N ILE A 71 11.80 -29.60 3.13
CA ILE A 71 13.18 -29.42 3.61
C ILE A 71 13.40 -28.08 4.30
N SER A 72 12.40 -27.21 4.30
CA SER A 72 12.43 -25.92 4.98
C SER A 72 11.79 -26.05 6.36
N GLU A 73 12.34 -25.38 7.36
CA GLU A 73 11.81 -25.37 8.74
C GLU A 73 10.34 -24.95 8.80
N ASP A 74 9.94 -23.99 7.96
CA ASP A 74 8.56 -23.48 7.91
C ASP A 74 7.67 -24.21 6.89
N GLY A 75 8.14 -25.30 6.30
CA GLY A 75 7.37 -26.08 5.34
C GLY A 75 7.08 -25.38 4.00
N LEU A 76 7.74 -24.25 3.71
CA LEU A 76 7.56 -23.44 2.49
C LEU A 76 8.86 -23.27 1.72
N ILE A 77 8.78 -23.14 0.39
CA ILE A 77 9.95 -22.86 -0.45
C ILE A 77 10.75 -21.68 0.12
N SER A 78 12.08 -21.75 0.15
CA SER A 78 12.86 -20.66 0.73
C SER A 78 12.74 -19.38 -0.11
N ARG A 79 12.98 -18.22 0.50
CA ARG A 79 12.97 -16.93 -0.23
C ARG A 79 13.99 -16.91 -1.38
N SER A 80 15.19 -17.48 -1.15
CA SER A 80 16.25 -17.57 -2.16
C SER A 80 15.86 -18.49 -3.32
N GLN A 81 15.22 -19.62 -3.02
CA GLN A 81 14.68 -20.52 -4.05
C GLN A 81 13.65 -19.79 -4.89
N LEU A 82 12.63 -19.17 -4.25
CA LEU A 82 11.59 -18.43 -4.96
C LEU A 82 12.18 -17.33 -5.83
N TYR A 83 13.15 -16.55 -5.31
CA TYR A 83 13.87 -15.51 -6.06
C TYR A 83 14.57 -16.07 -7.31
N ASN A 84 15.23 -17.22 -7.22
CA ASN A 84 15.85 -17.86 -8.38
C ASN A 84 14.79 -18.28 -9.41
N ILE A 85 13.64 -18.81 -9.00
CA ILE A 85 12.53 -19.11 -9.95
C ILE A 85 12.06 -17.81 -10.62
N PHE A 86 11.90 -16.72 -9.87
CA PHE A 86 11.54 -15.41 -10.40
C PHE A 86 12.51 -14.90 -11.46
N LYS A 87 13.81 -14.91 -11.15
CA LYS A 87 14.87 -14.47 -12.06
C LYS A 87 14.83 -15.22 -13.40
N ASP A 88 14.55 -16.51 -13.33
CA ASP A 88 14.38 -17.38 -14.50
C ASP A 88 13.09 -17.16 -15.29
N CYS A 89 11.99 -16.81 -14.61
CA CYS A 89 10.69 -16.59 -15.27
C CYS A 89 10.62 -15.24 -16.00
N PHE A 90 11.40 -14.26 -15.56
CA PHE A 90 11.24 -12.87 -15.98
C PHE A 90 12.53 -12.20 -16.41
N GLU A 91 13.50 -13.00 -16.88
CA GLU A 91 14.71 -12.50 -17.58
C GLU A 91 15.46 -11.41 -16.80
N GLY A 92 15.55 -11.56 -15.48
CA GLY A 92 16.25 -10.61 -14.61
C GLY A 92 15.47 -9.36 -14.19
N LYS A 93 14.19 -9.21 -14.59
CA LYS A 93 13.31 -8.17 -14.03
C LYS A 93 13.09 -8.39 -12.54
N THR A 94 13.05 -7.30 -11.77
CA THR A 94 12.74 -7.39 -10.35
C THR A 94 11.26 -7.66 -10.14
N PHE A 95 10.90 -8.17 -8.96
CA PHE A 95 9.50 -8.37 -8.59
C PHE A 95 8.71 -7.05 -8.64
N ASP A 96 9.33 -5.96 -8.20
CA ASP A 96 8.70 -4.63 -8.16
C ASP A 96 8.42 -4.10 -9.57
N ASP A 97 9.33 -4.30 -10.53
CA ASP A 97 9.11 -3.92 -11.93
C ASP A 97 7.90 -4.66 -12.53
N LEU A 98 7.78 -5.95 -12.22
CA LEU A 98 6.69 -6.79 -12.72
C LEU A 98 5.37 -6.42 -12.06
N GLN A 99 5.37 -6.13 -10.76
CA GLN A 99 4.19 -5.62 -10.07
C GLN A 99 3.77 -4.30 -10.68
N LYS A 100 4.68 -3.35 -10.87
CA LYS A 100 4.39 -2.06 -11.51
C LYS A 100 3.76 -2.24 -12.89
N LEU A 101 4.30 -3.14 -13.70
CA LEU A 101 3.78 -3.42 -15.04
C LEU A 101 2.39 -4.08 -14.99
N TYR A 102 2.27 -5.24 -14.33
CA TYR A 102 1.04 -6.02 -14.40
C TYR A 102 -0.09 -5.43 -13.55
N LEU A 103 0.18 -5.01 -12.32
CA LEU A 103 -0.82 -4.30 -11.52
C LEU A 103 -1.15 -2.95 -12.13
N GLY A 104 -0.16 -2.24 -12.70
CA GLY A 104 -0.38 -0.98 -13.39
C GLY A 104 -1.42 -1.12 -14.49
N ASN A 105 -1.23 -2.10 -15.39
CA ASN A 105 -2.16 -2.37 -16.49
C ASN A 105 -3.57 -2.75 -16.00
N ILE A 106 -3.68 -3.55 -14.93
CA ILE A 106 -4.98 -3.93 -14.35
C ILE A 106 -5.67 -2.70 -13.78
N ILE A 107 -4.95 -1.90 -12.99
CA ILE A 107 -5.49 -0.68 -12.36
C ILE A 107 -5.89 0.34 -13.42
N ASP A 108 -5.08 0.53 -14.47
CA ASP A 108 -5.41 1.44 -15.58
C ASP A 108 -6.69 1.01 -16.30
N SER A 109 -6.79 -0.28 -16.63
CA SER A 109 -8.01 -0.80 -17.27
C SER A 109 -9.25 -0.63 -16.38
N LEU A 110 -9.12 -0.80 -15.06
CA LEU A 110 -10.22 -0.57 -14.13
C LEU A 110 -10.60 0.92 -14.03
N ILE A 111 -9.61 1.81 -14.05
CA ILE A 111 -9.86 3.26 -14.05
C ILE A 111 -10.60 3.67 -15.32
N GLU A 112 -10.18 3.17 -16.49
CA GLU A 112 -10.85 3.41 -17.78
C GLU A 112 -12.30 2.89 -17.79
N GLN A 113 -12.58 1.80 -17.07
CA GLN A 113 -13.92 1.25 -16.88
C GLN A 113 -14.77 2.03 -15.85
N GLY A 114 -14.21 3.06 -15.21
CA GLY A 114 -14.92 3.93 -14.26
C GLY A 114 -14.79 3.52 -12.78
N PHE A 115 -13.95 2.54 -12.44
CA PHE A 115 -13.63 2.21 -11.05
C PHE A 115 -12.64 3.24 -10.48
N THR A 116 -13.18 4.32 -9.92
CA THR A 116 -12.37 5.51 -9.59
C THR A 116 -11.73 5.50 -8.20
N THR A 117 -12.30 4.79 -7.22
CA THR A 117 -11.77 4.79 -5.85
C THR A 117 -10.88 3.56 -5.58
N PRO A 118 -9.93 3.66 -4.63
CA PRO A 118 -9.13 2.51 -4.22
C PRO A 118 -9.97 1.31 -3.78
N ALA A 119 -11.11 1.54 -3.12
CA ALA A 119 -12.03 0.48 -2.70
C ALA A 119 -12.69 -0.22 -3.90
N LEU A 120 -13.16 0.55 -4.88
CA LEU A 120 -13.75 0.02 -6.12
C LEU A 120 -12.73 -0.78 -6.93
N ILE A 121 -11.51 -0.26 -7.09
CA ILE A 121 -10.42 -0.96 -7.77
C ILE A 121 -10.09 -2.28 -7.05
N THR A 122 -9.96 -2.23 -5.72
CA THR A 122 -9.63 -3.40 -4.89
C THR A 122 -10.67 -4.53 -5.05
N SER A 123 -11.95 -4.19 -5.17
CA SER A 123 -13.02 -5.20 -5.35
C SER A 123 -12.84 -6.10 -6.58
N ASN A 124 -12.03 -5.65 -7.56
CA ASN A 124 -11.73 -6.38 -8.78
C ASN A 124 -10.36 -7.08 -8.77
N ILE A 125 -9.55 -6.89 -7.71
CA ILE A 125 -8.20 -7.45 -7.60
C ILE A 125 -8.11 -8.30 -6.33
N LYS A 126 -8.28 -9.62 -6.47
CA LYS A 126 -8.31 -10.59 -5.35
C LYS A 126 -7.12 -10.50 -4.40
N ALA A 127 -5.95 -10.14 -4.90
CA ALA A 127 -4.71 -10.13 -4.15
C ALA A 127 -4.33 -8.76 -3.56
N MET A 128 -5.22 -7.77 -3.63
CA MET A 128 -4.99 -6.44 -3.08
C MET A 128 -6.02 -6.09 -2.02
N ASN A 129 -5.63 -5.16 -1.16
CA ASN A 129 -6.55 -4.45 -0.28
C ASN A 129 -6.50 -2.95 -0.61
N THR A 130 -7.46 -2.19 -0.09
CA THR A 130 -7.58 -0.76 -0.35
C THR A 130 -6.31 0.02 -0.04
N LYS A 131 -5.62 -0.34 1.06
CA LYS A 131 -4.34 0.26 1.46
C LYS A 131 -3.23 0.01 0.44
N ARG A 132 -3.11 -1.21 -0.08
CA ARG A 132 -2.13 -1.56 -1.12
C ARG A 132 -2.43 -0.85 -2.44
N VAL A 133 -3.69 -0.78 -2.86
CA VAL A 133 -4.08 -0.04 -4.08
C VAL A 133 -3.76 1.44 -3.92
N TRP A 134 -4.13 2.04 -2.79
CA TRP A 134 -3.79 3.43 -2.52
C TRP A 134 -2.28 3.68 -2.56
N THR A 135 -1.50 2.82 -1.91
CA THR A 135 -0.03 2.92 -1.90
C THR A 135 0.53 2.82 -3.33
N PHE A 136 -0.02 1.92 -4.15
CA PHE A 136 0.37 1.80 -5.55
C PHE A 136 0.06 3.09 -6.33
N LEU A 137 -1.15 3.64 -6.18
CA LEU A 137 -1.55 4.88 -6.85
C LEU A 137 -0.64 6.04 -6.44
N VAL A 138 -0.36 6.21 -5.15
CA VAL A 138 0.51 7.31 -4.67
C VAL A 138 1.94 7.18 -5.21
N ASN A 139 2.49 5.97 -5.24
CA ASN A 139 3.89 5.76 -5.63
C ASN A 139 4.09 5.74 -7.15
N ASN A 140 3.07 5.36 -7.93
CA ASN A 140 3.23 5.11 -9.37
C ASN A 140 2.31 5.97 -10.26
N LYS A 141 1.25 6.57 -9.70
CA LYS A 141 0.20 7.31 -10.41
C LYS A 141 -0.24 8.53 -9.60
N LEU A 142 0.72 9.32 -9.13
CA LEU A 142 0.47 10.45 -8.22
C LEU A 142 -0.53 11.46 -8.80
N ASP A 143 -0.43 11.77 -10.10
CA ASP A 143 -1.34 12.69 -10.78
C ASP A 143 -2.80 12.22 -10.74
N TYR A 144 -3.00 10.90 -10.85
CA TYR A 144 -4.32 10.29 -10.69
C TYR A 144 -4.83 10.46 -9.25
N ALA A 145 -3.98 10.17 -8.24
CA ALA A 145 -4.36 10.34 -6.84
C ALA A 145 -4.71 11.80 -6.49
N ILE A 146 -3.95 12.77 -7.01
CA ILE A 146 -4.24 14.20 -6.88
C ILE A 146 -5.57 14.55 -7.56
N SER A 147 -5.77 14.11 -8.80
CA SER A 147 -7.00 14.36 -9.56
C SER A 147 -8.23 13.78 -8.87
N LEU A 148 -8.10 12.58 -8.29
CA LEU A 148 -9.15 11.94 -7.52
C LEU A 148 -9.53 12.78 -6.29
N ILE A 149 -8.55 13.20 -5.48
CA ILE A 149 -8.79 14.06 -4.31
C ILE A 149 -9.45 15.38 -4.73
N SER A 150 -8.92 16.06 -5.75
CA SER A 150 -9.48 17.29 -6.28
C SER A 150 -10.94 17.12 -6.73
N SER A 151 -11.27 16.03 -7.41
CA SER A 151 -12.63 15.73 -7.85
C SER A 151 -13.61 15.52 -6.69
N TYR A 152 -13.17 14.95 -5.57
CA TYR A 152 -14.02 14.82 -4.40
C TYR A 152 -14.19 16.14 -3.67
N ILE A 153 -13.14 16.97 -3.59
CA ILE A 153 -13.25 18.32 -3.04
C ILE A 153 -14.24 19.15 -3.85
N SER A 154 -14.20 19.09 -5.19
CA SER A 154 -15.16 19.80 -6.05
C SER A 154 -16.60 19.29 -5.91
N LYS A 155 -16.81 18.09 -5.35
CA LYS A 155 -18.14 17.53 -5.03
C LYS A 155 -18.61 17.89 -3.61
N GLY A 156 -17.84 18.68 -2.86
CA GLY A 156 -18.20 19.17 -1.52
C GLY A 156 -17.56 18.40 -0.36
N PHE A 157 -16.66 17.45 -0.61
CA PHE A 157 -15.94 16.72 0.45
C PHE A 157 -14.71 17.53 0.89
N VAL A 158 -14.91 18.47 1.81
CA VAL A 158 -13.89 19.49 2.15
C VAL A 158 -13.00 19.12 3.34
N THR A 159 -13.35 18.09 4.12
CA THR A 159 -12.52 17.63 5.24
C THR A 159 -11.73 16.37 4.88
N THR A 160 -10.53 16.24 5.45
CA THR A 160 -9.67 15.07 5.24
C THR A 160 -10.28 13.78 5.79
N ILE A 161 -11.13 13.86 6.81
CA ILE A 161 -11.91 12.74 7.36
C ILE A 161 -12.90 12.23 6.30
N GLN A 162 -13.75 13.10 5.77
CA GLN A 162 -14.74 12.74 4.75
C GLN A 162 -14.08 12.17 3.49
N LEU A 163 -12.96 12.77 3.05
CA LEU A 163 -12.18 12.27 1.92
C LEU A 163 -11.61 10.87 2.19
N ALA A 164 -11.09 10.65 3.39
CA ALA A 164 -10.52 9.37 3.79
C ALA A 164 -11.58 8.27 3.86
N GLU A 165 -12.74 8.57 4.44
CA GLU A 165 -13.89 7.67 4.47
C GLU A 165 -14.34 7.29 3.06
N GLN A 166 -14.50 8.28 2.19
CA GLN A 166 -15.00 8.06 0.83
C GLN A 166 -14.00 7.30 -0.05
N LEU A 167 -12.70 7.47 0.18
CA LEU A 167 -11.65 6.75 -0.54
C LEU A 167 -11.32 5.39 0.10
N GLY A 168 -11.80 5.13 1.33
CA GLY A 168 -11.53 3.92 2.09
C GLY A 168 -10.07 3.80 2.55
N VAL A 169 -9.43 4.92 2.88
CA VAL A 169 -8.00 4.99 3.25
C VAL A 169 -7.80 5.71 4.57
N GLU A 170 -6.59 5.62 5.14
CA GLU A 170 -6.26 6.32 6.36
C GLU A 170 -6.22 7.85 6.13
N GLN A 171 -6.84 8.61 7.03
CA GLN A 171 -6.87 10.08 6.98
C GLN A 171 -5.47 10.71 6.86
N SER A 172 -4.51 10.19 7.63
CA SER A 172 -3.11 10.65 7.61
C SER A 172 -2.46 10.53 6.22
N SER A 173 -2.93 9.61 5.38
CA SER A 173 -2.44 9.44 4.02
C SER A 173 -2.97 10.53 3.08
N ILE A 174 -4.24 10.94 3.24
CA ILE A 174 -4.81 12.08 2.50
C ILE A 174 -4.12 13.38 2.90
N GLU A 175 -3.96 13.61 4.21
CA GLU A 175 -3.26 14.78 4.76
C GLU A 175 -1.86 14.93 4.16
N ARG A 176 -1.10 13.83 4.09
CA ARG A 176 0.25 13.83 3.50
C ARG A 176 0.27 14.19 2.01
N ILE A 177 -0.72 13.74 1.23
CA ILE A 177 -0.77 14.07 -0.21
C ILE A 177 -1.09 15.54 -0.40
N ILE A 178 -2.13 16.04 0.29
CA ILE A 178 -2.53 17.44 0.19
C ILE A 178 -1.35 18.34 0.59
N GLU A 179 -0.72 18.04 1.72
CA GLU A 179 0.40 18.83 2.25
C GLU A 179 1.59 18.89 1.29
N ARG A 180 1.93 17.76 0.64
CA ARG A 180 3.11 17.67 -0.22
C ARG A 180 2.87 18.13 -1.64
N ASN A 181 1.65 17.96 -2.18
CA ASN A 181 1.42 18.02 -3.62
C ASN A 181 0.31 18.99 -4.03
N MET A 182 -0.53 19.50 -3.12
CA MET A 182 -1.73 20.28 -3.48
C MET A 182 -1.70 21.68 -2.84
N ARG A 183 -0.71 22.50 -3.22
CA ARG A 183 -0.47 23.83 -2.61
C ARG A 183 -1.71 24.74 -2.63
N GLY A 184 -2.43 24.81 -3.76
CA GLY A 184 -3.63 25.65 -3.87
C GLY A 184 -4.72 25.25 -2.86
N ILE A 185 -5.03 23.96 -2.82
CA ILE A 185 -5.98 23.37 -1.86
C ILE A 185 -5.54 23.61 -0.42
N ARG A 186 -4.23 23.49 -0.12
CA ARG A 186 -3.70 23.76 1.21
C ARG A 186 -3.94 25.22 1.63
N THR A 187 -3.68 26.17 0.73
CA THR A 187 -3.91 27.59 0.99
C THR A 187 -5.40 27.90 1.17
N GLU A 188 -6.26 27.39 0.30
CA GLU A 188 -7.72 27.58 0.42
C GLU A 188 -8.26 26.99 1.72
N LYS A 189 -7.86 25.75 2.06
CA LYS A 189 -8.24 25.10 3.31
C LYS A 189 -7.80 25.92 4.51
N LEU A 190 -6.56 26.39 4.52
CA LEU A 190 -6.02 27.19 5.62
C LEU A 190 -6.85 28.45 5.84
N GLU A 191 -7.04 29.26 4.80
CA GLU A 191 -7.65 30.58 4.93
C GLU A 191 -9.18 30.53 5.10
N LEU A 192 -9.86 29.65 4.37
CA LEU A 192 -11.33 29.60 4.37
C LEU A 192 -11.91 28.71 5.47
N PHE A 193 -11.15 27.73 5.96
CA PHE A 193 -11.66 26.73 6.91
C PHE A 193 -10.86 26.66 8.20
N ASP A 194 -9.56 26.37 8.13
CA ASP A 194 -8.77 26.06 9.33
C ASP A 194 -8.62 27.31 10.23
N LYS A 195 -8.26 28.49 9.70
CA LYS A 195 -8.16 29.72 10.52
C LYS A 195 -9.50 30.11 11.16
N PRO A 196 -10.62 30.28 10.42
CA PRO A 196 -11.89 30.69 11.03
C PRO A 196 -12.40 29.69 12.07
N ARG A 197 -12.15 28.39 11.87
CA ARG A 197 -12.55 27.34 12.81
C ARG A 197 -11.63 27.27 14.02
N ALA A 198 -10.32 27.48 13.84
CA ALA A 198 -9.34 27.53 14.92
C ALA A 198 -9.68 28.65 15.91
N ARG A 199 -10.05 29.83 15.41
CA ARG A 199 -10.49 30.98 16.20
C ARG A 199 -11.71 30.68 17.07
N ARG A 200 -12.64 29.84 16.61
CA ARG A 200 -13.80 29.43 17.42
C ARG A 200 -13.42 28.37 18.46
N LEU A 201 -12.61 27.41 18.07
CA LEU A 201 -12.28 26.24 18.91
C LEU A 201 -11.20 26.51 19.97
N ILE A 202 -10.40 27.56 19.80
CA ILE A 202 -9.30 27.88 20.73
C ILE A 202 -9.77 28.15 22.16
N LEU A 203 -11.00 28.67 22.31
CA LEU A 203 -11.60 28.94 23.63
C LEU A 203 -11.78 27.67 24.45
N GLU A 204 -12.07 26.56 23.76
CA GLU A 204 -12.37 25.27 24.37
C GLU A 204 -11.17 24.30 24.34
N ALA A 205 -10.03 24.71 23.78
CA ALA A 205 -8.87 23.84 23.65
C ALA A 205 -7.90 24.12 24.80
N ASP A 206 -7.45 23.08 25.51
CA ASP A 206 -6.52 23.24 26.63
C ASP A 206 -5.11 23.58 26.17
N ASN A 207 -4.71 23.06 25.01
CA ASN A 207 -3.40 23.27 24.42
C ASN A 207 -3.47 23.19 22.88
N ALA A 208 -2.35 23.51 22.23
CA ALA A 208 -2.20 23.50 20.78
C ALA A 208 -2.58 22.16 20.13
N GLU A 209 -2.20 21.05 20.74
CA GLU A 209 -2.46 19.72 20.16
C GLU A 209 -3.93 19.34 20.22
N VAL A 210 -4.60 19.66 21.34
CA VAL A 210 -6.05 19.50 21.48
C VAL A 210 -6.78 20.34 20.44
N LEU A 211 -6.32 21.57 20.18
CA LEU A 211 -6.88 22.40 19.12
C LEU A 211 -6.72 21.75 17.74
N LEU A 212 -5.54 21.21 17.41
CA LEU A 212 -5.31 20.52 16.13
C LEU A 212 -6.22 19.29 15.98
N LEU A 213 -6.41 18.50 17.04
CA LEU A 213 -7.37 17.39 17.02
C LEU A 213 -8.81 17.88 16.79
N LYS A 214 -9.24 18.94 17.48
CA LYS A 214 -10.58 19.54 17.30
C LYS A 214 -10.79 20.13 15.89
N LEU A 215 -9.73 20.61 15.27
CA LEU A 215 -9.72 21.04 13.86
C LEU A 215 -9.85 19.87 12.88
N GLY A 216 -9.73 18.64 13.37
CA GLY A 216 -9.87 17.43 12.58
C GLY A 216 -8.58 16.93 11.98
N TYR A 217 -7.40 17.32 12.51
CA TYR A 217 -6.14 16.65 12.15
C TYR A 217 -6.10 15.26 12.78
N SER A 218 -5.58 14.26 12.04
CA SER A 218 -5.45 12.91 12.59
C SER A 218 -4.44 12.85 13.74
N GLU A 219 -4.66 11.95 14.71
CA GLU A 219 -3.71 11.74 15.82
C GLU A 219 -2.29 11.44 15.33
N SER A 220 -2.16 10.69 14.23
CA SER A 220 -0.86 10.37 13.64
C SER A 220 -0.14 11.63 13.15
N THR A 221 -0.87 12.57 12.55
CA THR A 221 -0.33 13.84 12.10
C THR A 221 0.07 14.72 13.28
N VAL A 222 -0.77 14.82 14.32
CA VAL A 222 -0.43 15.56 15.54
C VAL A 222 0.83 14.98 16.22
N LYS A 223 0.91 13.65 16.36
CA LYS A 223 2.12 12.96 16.87
C LYS A 223 3.35 13.26 16.02
N THR A 224 3.20 13.32 14.70
CA THR A 224 4.30 13.66 13.79
C THR A 224 4.76 15.10 13.97
N TYR A 225 3.84 16.05 14.11
CA TYR A 225 4.19 17.46 14.38
C TYR A 225 4.88 17.63 15.72
N ARG A 226 4.41 16.92 16.77
CA ARG A 226 5.08 16.89 18.07
C ARG A 226 6.51 16.36 17.95
N TYR A 227 6.69 15.19 17.33
CA TYR A 227 8.01 14.58 17.13
C TYR A 227 8.98 15.50 16.36
N LYS A 228 8.46 16.29 15.42
CA LYS A 228 9.25 17.24 14.64
C LYS A 228 9.40 18.62 15.29
N ASN A 229 8.83 18.85 16.47
CA ASN A 229 8.74 20.16 17.12
C ASN A 229 8.18 21.26 16.19
N THR A 230 7.17 20.92 15.38
CA THR A 230 6.54 21.86 14.45
C THR A 230 5.13 22.27 14.85
N VAL A 231 4.66 21.88 16.04
CA VAL A 231 3.31 22.24 16.53
C VAL A 231 3.17 23.76 16.58
N ASP A 232 4.14 24.47 17.16
CA ASP A 232 4.10 25.94 17.28
C ASP A 232 4.11 26.62 15.91
N ASN A 233 4.84 26.10 14.93
CA ASN A 233 4.83 26.65 13.57
C ASN A 233 3.44 26.55 12.92
N VAL A 234 2.73 25.43 13.14
CA VAL A 234 1.36 25.25 12.65
C VAL A 234 0.41 26.22 13.35
N ILE A 235 0.53 26.38 14.68
CA ILE A 235 -0.28 27.34 15.45
C ILE A 235 -0.04 28.77 14.99
N ASN A 236 1.22 29.18 14.86
CA ASN A 236 1.57 30.52 14.37
C ASN A 236 0.96 30.76 12.98
N THR A 237 0.90 29.74 12.12
CA THR A 237 0.26 29.84 10.81
C THR A 237 -1.26 30.00 10.92
N LEU A 238 -1.91 29.34 11.88
CA LEU A 238 -3.36 29.42 12.12
C LEU A 238 -3.79 30.77 12.71
N PHE A 239 -2.89 31.43 13.45
CA PHE A 239 -3.18 32.68 14.18
C PHE A 239 -2.27 33.83 13.77
N ASP A 240 -1.86 33.85 12.50
CA ASP A 240 -1.21 35.00 11.87
C ASP A 240 0.04 35.50 12.64
N GLY A 241 0.80 34.57 13.23
CA GLY A 241 2.05 34.82 13.96
C GLY A 241 1.96 34.66 15.48
N MET A 242 0.76 34.52 16.05
CA MET A 242 0.58 34.34 17.49
C MET A 242 0.85 32.91 17.95
N SER A 243 1.50 32.76 19.11
CA SER A 243 1.58 31.50 19.84
C SER A 243 0.19 31.08 20.37
N PHE A 244 0.07 29.81 20.80
CA PHE A 244 -1.21 29.30 21.32
C PHE A 244 -1.72 30.11 22.52
N ALA A 245 -0.82 30.47 23.45
CA ALA A 245 -1.18 31.22 24.65
C ALA A 245 -1.63 32.66 24.32
N GLU A 246 -0.92 33.33 23.42
CA GLU A 246 -1.27 34.68 22.95
C GLU A 246 -2.61 34.67 22.22
N ALA A 247 -2.79 33.74 21.29
CA ALA A 247 -4.05 33.60 20.56
C ALA A 247 -5.21 33.29 21.51
N LYS A 248 -5.02 32.37 22.48
CA LYS A 248 -6.06 32.04 23.45
C LYS A 248 -6.46 33.27 24.27
N LEU A 249 -5.49 34.02 24.77
CA LEU A 249 -5.73 35.27 25.51
C LEU A 249 -6.46 36.31 24.64
N PHE A 250 -6.02 36.50 23.39
CA PHE A 250 -6.59 37.46 22.45
C PHE A 250 -8.08 37.19 22.21
N TYR A 251 -8.43 35.92 21.94
CA TYR A 251 -9.81 35.52 21.63
C TYR A 251 -10.69 35.30 22.88
N THR A 252 -10.14 35.07 24.08
CA THR A 252 -10.94 34.94 25.31
C THR A 252 -11.27 36.29 25.96
N ASN A 253 -10.40 37.29 25.85
CA ASN A 253 -10.47 38.47 26.72
C ASN A 253 -11.14 39.71 26.13
N ASN A 254 -11.83 39.65 24.98
CA ASN A 254 -12.24 40.87 24.25
C ASN A 254 -11.05 41.85 24.19
N TYR A 255 -9.89 41.36 23.74
CA TYR A 255 -8.64 42.09 23.87
C TYR A 255 -8.71 43.44 23.12
N LEU A 256 -8.76 44.55 23.88
CA LEU A 256 -8.92 45.93 23.41
C LEU A 256 -7.57 46.55 22.95
N GLY A 257 -6.86 45.94 22.00
CA GLY A 257 -5.71 46.57 21.31
C GLY A 257 -4.58 45.60 20.97
N HIS A 258 -3.85 45.75 19.86
CA HIS A 258 -3.50 46.98 19.14
C HIS A 258 -4.27 47.24 17.85
#